data_AF-A0A6G1M6T2-F1
#
_entry.id   AF-A0A6G1M6T2-F1
#
_cell.length_a   1.000
_cell.length_b   1.000
_cell.length_c   1.000
_cell.angle_alpha   90.00
_cell.angle_beta   90.00
_cell.angle_gamma   90.00
#
_symmetry.space_group_name_H-M   'P 1'
#
loop_
_entity.id
_entity.type
_entity.pdbx_description
1 polymer ?
#
loop_
_entity_poly.entity_id
_entity_poly.type
_entity_poly.pdbx_seq_one_letter_code
_entity_poly.pdbx_strand_id
1 'polypeptide(L)'
;MANSKGPFDKAKLDEFTARLRKDGLHTNLKVQLDKSIGVVIGNEALALGTNLQNQVWKLMTEQLSDRFVVDFAQQLLEKLKIAAERDNVKPKGSKFGTGSDGASGPGQMPRNVGEVLLNLKDFVKKNKSPFVFNDRTLMDMAAAVAEKGEKIREDLDLSEDELLGLATVSLYDIHFLCDDSGSMQIGDRKDALVRTLQSVAYWAAKLEPRGISIRFINFEDPGDSSCDGLVTIDRVKDACHKPKLVGETELAKALEDKILGRILRDRKAAQISPQYQGLEKPAIVAIITDGEPTDFHDSDFEEDFDDIDPSKYGFKHFRKAIVRFINELELDSVIFILFKVGKSEETEEFMKRIRADSKIKNVIYCSEKKLEAHDHYFHQRGQAKSASTPDGDEDGNEDGNEESTTSKLSDYQREILHQFINAVQECHQANESK
;
A
#
# COMPACT_ATOMS: atom_id res chain seq x y z
N MET A 1 -17.10 -26.63 16.93
CA MET A 1 -17.24 -26.26 18.35
C MET A 1 -16.65 -24.87 18.56
N ALA A 2 -17.36 -24.03 19.32
CA ALA A 2 -17.02 -22.67 19.79
C ALA A 2 -16.80 -21.56 18.74
N ASN A 3 -17.92 -21.02 18.25
CA ASN A 3 -18.02 -19.68 17.68
C ASN A 3 -18.69 -18.79 18.75
N SER A 4 -17.97 -17.86 19.40
CA SER A 4 -18.58 -16.85 20.29
C SER A 4 -17.65 -15.65 20.56
N LYS A 5 -17.63 -14.66 19.66
CA LYS A 5 -17.36 -13.27 20.06
C LYS A 5 -18.70 -12.65 20.44
N GLY A 6 -19.05 -12.77 21.72
CA GLY A 6 -20.30 -12.23 22.27
C GLY A 6 -20.28 -10.68 22.35
N PRO A 7 -21.46 -10.04 22.50
CA PRO A 7 -21.56 -8.59 22.70
C PRO A 7 -20.82 -8.15 23.97
N PHE A 8 -20.26 -6.93 23.96
CA PHE A 8 -19.63 -6.32 25.13
C PHE A 8 -20.56 -6.38 26.35
N ASP A 9 -20.10 -7.07 27.40
CA ASP A 9 -20.83 -7.19 28.66
C ASP A 9 -20.78 -5.85 29.41
N LYS A 10 -21.93 -5.19 29.49
CA LYS A 10 -22.08 -3.88 30.14
C LYS A 10 -21.64 -3.92 31.61
N ALA A 11 -21.86 -5.02 32.33
CA ALA A 11 -21.47 -5.13 33.73
C ALA A 11 -19.95 -5.13 33.90
N LYS A 12 -19.24 -5.83 33.00
CA LYS A 12 -17.76 -5.84 32.98
C LYS A 12 -17.18 -4.49 32.57
N LEU A 13 -17.83 -3.78 31.65
CA LEU A 13 -17.42 -2.43 31.26
C LEU A 13 -17.61 -1.43 32.41
N ASP A 14 -18.72 -1.54 33.16
CA ASP A 14 -18.98 -0.70 34.33
C ASP A 14 -17.95 -0.98 35.45
N GLU A 15 -17.58 -2.25 35.68
CA GLU A 15 -16.52 -2.64 36.62
C GLU A 15 -15.14 -2.10 36.21
N PHE A 16 -14.79 -2.22 34.92
CA PHE A 16 -13.55 -1.67 34.37
C PHE A 16 -13.49 -0.14 34.50
N THR A 17 -14.60 0.54 34.20
CA THR A 17 -14.73 2.00 34.36
C THR A 17 -14.56 2.41 35.83
N ALA A 18 -15.07 1.62 36.77
CA ALA A 18 -14.85 1.87 38.20
C ALA A 18 -13.38 1.70 38.62
N ARG A 19 -12.65 0.74 38.04
CA ARG A 19 -11.21 0.55 38.28
C ARG A 19 -10.39 1.73 37.76
N LEU A 20 -10.67 2.21 36.54
CA LEU A 20 -10.03 3.41 35.98
C LEU A 20 -10.21 4.65 36.87
N ARG A 21 -11.41 4.82 37.46
CA ARG A 21 -11.66 5.93 38.41
C ARG A 21 -10.87 5.81 39.70
N LYS A 22 -10.68 4.60 40.22
CA LYS A 22 -9.85 4.34 41.41
C LYS A 22 -8.39 4.75 41.17
N ASP A 23 -7.93 4.61 39.93
CA ASP A 23 -6.57 4.98 39.49
C ASP A 23 -6.49 6.44 38.97
N GLY A 24 -7.51 7.27 39.26
CA GLY A 24 -7.50 8.72 38.99
C GLY A 24 -8.01 9.15 37.61
N LEU A 25 -8.46 8.22 36.77
CA LEU A 25 -9.01 8.52 35.44
C LEU A 25 -10.54 8.68 35.52
N HIS A 26 -11.02 9.92 35.60
CA HIS A 26 -12.46 10.24 35.70
C HIS A 26 -13.19 10.25 34.34
N THR A 27 -12.85 9.33 33.43
CA THR A 27 -13.53 9.18 32.14
C THR A 27 -14.62 8.12 32.21
N ASN A 28 -15.73 8.31 31.48
CA ASN A 28 -16.84 7.37 31.44
C ASN A 28 -16.80 6.58 30.13
N LEU A 29 -16.57 5.28 30.18
CA LEU A 29 -16.71 4.42 29.00
C LEU A 29 -18.18 4.00 28.84
N LYS A 30 -18.70 4.02 27.62
CA LYS A 30 -20.03 3.51 27.31
C LYS A 30 -20.01 2.67 26.03
N VAL A 31 -20.83 1.62 26.03
CA VAL A 31 -21.17 0.90 24.80
C VAL A 31 -22.15 1.76 24.00
N GLN A 32 -21.79 2.10 22.77
CA GLN A 32 -22.65 2.83 21.83
C GLN A 32 -23.59 1.88 21.09
N LEU A 33 -24.60 2.44 20.39
CA LEU A 33 -25.67 1.69 19.70
C LEU A 33 -25.16 0.69 18.65
N ASP A 34 -23.94 0.87 18.16
CA ASP A 34 -23.24 0.02 17.19
C ASP A 34 -22.32 -1.03 17.85
N LYS A 35 -22.39 -1.19 19.18
CA LYS A 35 -21.50 -2.05 19.99
C LYS A 35 -20.04 -1.59 20.00
N SER A 36 -19.73 -0.36 19.59
CA SER A 36 -18.42 0.24 19.83
C SER A 36 -18.32 0.75 21.27
N ILE A 37 -17.10 0.82 21.80
CA ILE A 37 -16.85 1.49 23.08
C ILE A 37 -16.44 2.93 22.79
N GLY A 38 -17.15 3.88 23.40
CA GLY A 38 -16.79 5.30 23.36
C GLY A 38 -16.41 5.84 24.73
N VAL A 39 -15.61 6.90 24.73
CA VAL A 39 -15.29 7.71 25.91
C VAL A 39 -16.24 8.90 25.95
N VAL A 40 -16.95 9.07 27.05
CA VAL A 40 -17.81 10.22 27.30
C VAL A 40 -17.01 11.31 28.02
N ILE A 41 -16.99 12.49 27.43
CA ILE A 41 -16.34 13.70 27.96
C ILE A 41 -17.39 14.82 27.94
N GLY A 42 -17.77 15.29 29.13
CA GLY A 42 -18.89 16.23 29.25
C GLY A 42 -20.20 15.60 28.71
N ASN A 43 -20.77 16.24 27.67
CA ASN A 43 -22.00 15.78 27.01
C ASN A 43 -21.75 14.99 25.71
N GLU A 44 -20.49 14.82 25.31
CA GLU A 44 -20.13 14.20 24.03
C GLU A 44 -19.53 12.81 24.22
N ALA A 45 -19.72 11.93 23.24
CA ALA A 45 -19.21 10.57 23.25
C ALA A 45 -18.30 10.34 22.05
N LEU A 46 -17.01 10.18 22.29
CA LEU A 46 -15.98 9.92 21.28
C LEU A 46 -15.80 8.41 21.13
N ALA A 47 -16.07 7.87 19.94
CA ALA A 47 -15.85 6.47 19.65
C ALA A 47 -14.34 6.13 19.70
N LEU A 48 -13.98 5.02 20.36
CA LEU A 48 -12.60 4.54 20.36
C LEU A 48 -12.27 3.87 19.03
N GLY A 49 -11.04 4.03 18.55
CA GLY A 49 -10.55 3.23 17.42
C GLY A 49 -10.44 1.74 17.77
N THR A 50 -10.47 0.87 16.76
CA THR A 50 -10.51 -0.59 16.91
C THR A 50 -9.37 -1.16 17.75
N ASN A 51 -8.17 -0.57 17.70
CA ASN A 51 -7.04 -0.98 18.53
C ASN A 51 -7.32 -0.77 20.03
N LEU A 52 -7.82 0.42 20.40
CA LEU A 52 -8.19 0.73 21.79
C LEU A 52 -9.40 -0.10 22.24
N GLN A 53 -10.39 -0.35 21.36
CA GLN A 53 -11.49 -1.24 21.67
C GLN A 53 -11.02 -2.68 21.94
N ASN A 54 -10.07 -3.19 21.16
CA ASN A 54 -9.47 -4.51 21.37
C ASN A 54 -8.65 -4.57 22.67
N GLN A 55 -7.95 -3.49 23.04
CA GLN A 55 -7.25 -3.39 24.32
C GLN A 55 -8.24 -3.39 25.50
N VAL A 56 -9.34 -2.64 25.40
CA VAL A 56 -10.41 -2.65 26.41
C VAL A 56 -11.03 -4.06 26.53
N TRP A 57 -11.30 -4.73 25.41
CA TRP A 57 -11.75 -6.13 25.43
C TRP A 57 -10.77 -7.03 26.16
N LYS A 58 -9.49 -6.97 25.80
CA LYS A 58 -8.42 -7.76 26.41
C LYS A 58 -8.32 -7.52 27.92
N LEU A 59 -8.40 -6.25 28.35
CA LEU A 59 -8.41 -5.85 29.76
C LEU A 59 -9.65 -6.31 30.52
N MET A 60 -10.80 -6.45 29.86
CA MET A 60 -12.04 -6.94 30.48
C MET A 60 -12.13 -8.48 30.53
N THR A 61 -11.42 -9.19 29.64
CA THR A 61 -11.50 -10.66 29.56
C THR A 61 -10.33 -11.39 30.19
N GLU A 62 -9.17 -10.73 30.32
CA GLU A 62 -7.95 -11.32 30.86
C GLU A 62 -7.60 -10.66 32.21
N GLN A 63 -7.18 -11.44 33.21
CA GLN A 63 -6.60 -10.89 34.45
C GLN A 63 -5.21 -10.31 34.14
N LEU A 64 -5.19 -9.09 33.61
CA LEU A 64 -3.95 -8.37 33.29
C LEU A 64 -3.46 -7.56 34.48
N SER A 65 -2.12 -7.47 34.59
CA SER A 65 -1.41 -6.73 35.64
C SER A 65 -1.72 -5.23 35.59
N ASP A 66 -1.64 -4.53 36.74
CA ASP A 66 -1.88 -3.08 36.85
C ASP A 66 -1.06 -2.23 35.86
N ARG A 67 0.13 -2.71 35.44
CA ARG A 67 0.95 -2.08 34.40
C ARG A 67 0.21 -1.90 33.06
N PHE A 68 -0.59 -2.88 32.65
CA PHE A 68 -1.37 -2.81 31.39
C PHE A 68 -2.51 -1.79 31.48
N VAL A 69 -3.09 -1.61 32.67
CA VAL A 69 -4.13 -0.59 32.90
C VAL A 69 -3.52 0.81 32.81
N VAL A 70 -2.32 1.00 33.37
CA VAL A 70 -1.57 2.25 33.28
C VAL A 70 -1.18 2.58 31.83
N ASP A 71 -0.65 1.61 31.07
CA ASP A 71 -0.27 1.80 29.66
C ASP A 71 -1.49 2.16 28.79
N PHE A 72 -2.65 1.54 29.05
CA PHE A 72 -3.91 1.89 28.39
C PHE A 72 -4.37 3.30 28.77
N ALA A 73 -4.33 3.67 30.06
CA ALA A 73 -4.74 4.99 30.52
C ALA A 73 -3.87 6.11 29.92
N GLN A 74 -2.55 5.87 29.77
CA GLN A 74 -1.63 6.81 29.11
C GLN A 74 -1.94 6.98 27.62
N GLN A 75 -2.16 5.88 26.90
CA GLN A 75 -2.55 5.92 25.48
C GLN A 75 -3.87 6.65 25.28
N LEU A 76 -4.84 6.43 26.17
CA LEU A 76 -6.13 7.11 26.12
C LEU A 76 -5.97 8.61 26.39
N LEU A 77 -5.22 8.99 27.43
CA LEU A 77 -4.98 10.38 27.78
C LEU A 77 -4.30 11.16 26.64
N GLU A 78 -3.33 10.54 25.96
CA GLU A 78 -2.65 11.16 24.81
C GLU A 78 -3.62 11.43 23.66
N LYS A 79 -4.49 10.48 23.34
CA LYS A 79 -5.53 10.66 22.31
C LYS A 79 -6.54 11.74 22.69
N LEU A 80 -6.87 11.88 23.97
CA LEU A 80 -7.76 12.91 24.45
C LEU A 80 -7.13 14.31 24.42
N LYS A 81 -5.83 14.43 24.70
CA LYS A 81 -5.09 15.71 24.55
C LYS A 81 -5.07 16.18 23.11
N ILE A 82 -4.76 15.28 22.18
CA ILE A 82 -4.78 15.55 20.74
C ILE A 82 -6.19 16.00 20.29
N ALA A 83 -7.26 15.40 20.83
CA ALA A 83 -8.62 15.81 20.54
C ALA A 83 -8.97 17.19 21.12
N ALA A 84 -8.57 17.47 22.36
CA ALA A 84 -8.83 18.75 23.03
C ALA A 84 -8.09 19.94 22.39
N GLU A 85 -6.91 19.71 21.81
CA GLU A 85 -6.14 20.73 21.09
C GLU A 85 -6.80 21.12 19.75
N ARG A 86 -7.56 20.22 19.13
CA ARG A 86 -8.31 20.47 17.88
C ARG A 86 -9.46 21.45 18.07
N ASP A 87 -10.14 21.43 19.22
CA ASP A 87 -11.33 22.26 19.47
C ASP A 87 -11.01 23.69 19.95
N ASN A 88 -9.76 23.94 20.38
CA ASN A 88 -9.35 25.26 20.89
C ASN A 88 -8.91 26.25 19.80
N VAL A 89 -9.00 25.86 18.51
CA VAL A 89 -8.68 26.73 17.37
C VAL A 89 -9.89 27.59 17.00
N LYS A 90 -9.97 28.81 17.55
CA LYS A 90 -10.99 29.80 17.11
C LYS A 90 -10.73 30.23 15.66
N PRO A 91 -11.76 30.27 14.80
CA PRO A 91 -11.60 30.78 13.43
C PRO A 91 -11.45 32.31 13.48
N LYS A 92 -10.29 32.83 13.09
CA LYS A 92 -10.13 34.27 12.81
C LYS A 92 -10.69 34.54 11.40
N GLY A 93 -11.69 35.41 11.35
CA GLY A 93 -12.37 35.82 10.12
C GLY A 93 -11.41 36.37 9.07
N SER A 94 -11.65 35.98 7.81
CA SER A 94 -10.88 36.44 6.66
C SER A 94 -11.24 37.90 6.32
N LYS A 95 -10.21 38.73 6.15
CA LYS A 95 -10.26 39.90 5.28
C LYS A 95 -9.21 39.69 4.20
N PHE A 96 -9.69 39.64 2.96
CA PHE A 96 -8.89 39.65 1.74
C PHE A 96 -7.98 40.89 1.71
N GLY A 97 -6.71 40.67 1.36
CA GLY A 97 -5.74 41.71 1.09
C GLY A 97 -4.60 41.14 0.24
N THR A 98 -4.55 41.58 -1.00
CA THR A 98 -3.51 41.35 -2.01
C THR A 98 -2.18 42.01 -1.62
N GLY A 99 -1.04 41.36 -1.86
CA GLY A 99 0.27 42.01 -1.80
C GLY A 99 1.46 41.07 -1.68
N SER A 100 2.47 41.34 -2.50
CA SER A 100 3.68 40.56 -2.84
C SER A 100 4.81 40.53 -1.80
N ASP A 101 5.68 39.54 -2.00
CA ASP A 101 7.14 39.47 -1.75
C ASP A 101 7.72 39.59 -0.33
N GLY A 102 8.50 38.56 0.05
CA GLY A 102 9.67 38.72 0.91
C GLY A 102 9.85 37.68 2.04
N ALA A 103 10.89 36.86 1.88
CA ALA A 103 11.69 36.18 2.91
C ALA A 103 11.04 35.08 3.80
N SER A 104 11.39 33.82 3.50
CA SER A 104 11.03 32.64 4.30
C SER A 104 12.16 32.24 5.26
N GLY A 105 11.95 32.47 6.56
CA GLY A 105 12.62 31.73 7.65
C GLY A 105 11.73 30.57 8.14
N PRO A 106 12.27 29.60 8.91
CA PRO A 106 11.66 28.28 9.08
C PRO A 106 10.50 28.32 10.08
N GLY A 107 9.32 27.95 9.59
CA GLY A 107 8.07 27.94 10.34
C GLY A 107 6.88 28.08 9.39
N GLN A 108 6.78 27.22 8.38
CA GLN A 108 5.66 27.24 7.43
C GLN A 108 4.46 26.46 7.98
N MET A 109 3.27 27.04 7.76
CA MET A 109 1.98 26.56 8.25
C MET A 109 1.65 25.15 7.72
N PRO A 110 0.90 24.34 8.50
CA PRO A 110 0.31 23.10 8.01
C PRO A 110 -0.54 23.37 6.74
N ARG A 111 -0.48 22.47 5.75
CA ARG A 111 -1.29 22.63 4.53
C ARG A 111 -2.77 22.63 4.87
N ASN A 112 -3.54 23.37 4.09
CA ASN A 112 -4.98 23.40 4.26
C ASN A 112 -5.58 22.07 3.76
N VAL A 113 -6.12 21.27 4.68
CA VAL A 113 -6.81 20.01 4.37
C VAL A 113 -7.88 20.19 3.29
N GLY A 114 -8.58 21.32 3.28
CA GLY A 114 -9.61 21.63 2.30
C GLY A 114 -9.06 21.78 0.87
N GLU A 115 -7.86 22.34 0.73
CA GLU A 115 -7.19 22.47 -0.58
C GLU A 115 -6.74 21.10 -1.10
N VAL A 116 -6.10 20.30 -0.24
CA VAL A 116 -5.67 18.94 -0.60
C VAL A 116 -6.87 18.07 -0.96
N LEU A 117 -7.97 18.15 -0.20
CA LEU A 117 -9.20 17.44 -0.50
C LEU A 117 -9.77 17.85 -1.86
N LEU A 118 -9.75 19.14 -2.19
CA LEU A 118 -10.21 19.63 -3.48
C LEU A 118 -9.34 19.08 -4.61
N ASN A 119 -8.02 19.07 -4.44
CA ASN A 119 -7.08 18.51 -5.41
C ASN A 119 -7.28 17.00 -5.59
N LEU A 120 -7.50 16.24 -4.51
CA LEU A 120 -7.81 14.80 -4.61
C LEU A 120 -9.15 14.55 -5.29
N LYS A 121 -10.20 15.32 -4.96
CA LYS A 121 -11.51 15.23 -5.62
C LYS A 121 -11.42 15.59 -7.10
N ASP A 122 -10.69 16.65 -7.43
CA ASP A 122 -10.45 17.06 -8.80
C ASP A 122 -9.62 16.02 -9.54
N PHE A 123 -8.62 15.41 -8.92
CA PHE A 123 -7.87 14.31 -9.50
C PHE A 123 -8.80 13.13 -9.82
N VAL A 124 -9.55 12.64 -8.83
CA VAL A 124 -10.51 11.52 -9.00
C VAL A 124 -11.53 11.83 -10.09
N LYS A 125 -12.05 13.06 -10.11
CA LYS A 125 -13.06 13.52 -11.08
C LYS A 125 -12.50 13.70 -12.49
N LYS A 126 -11.34 14.36 -12.64
CA LYS A 126 -10.67 14.58 -13.94
C LYS A 126 -10.27 13.27 -14.58
N ASN A 127 -9.85 12.33 -13.77
CA ASN A 127 -9.45 11.01 -14.21
C ASN A 127 -10.67 10.07 -14.33
N LYS A 128 -11.91 10.58 -14.20
CA LYS A 128 -13.17 9.80 -14.25
C LYS A 128 -13.02 8.43 -13.62
N SER A 129 -12.43 8.41 -12.42
CA SER A 129 -12.07 7.16 -11.77
C SER A 129 -13.30 6.27 -11.77
N PRO A 130 -13.20 5.05 -12.29
CA PRO A 130 -14.34 4.15 -12.28
C PRO A 130 -14.74 3.86 -10.81
N PHE A 131 -13.79 3.99 -9.87
CA PHE A 131 -14.02 3.83 -8.46
C PHE A 131 -14.63 5.07 -7.79
N VAL A 132 -15.72 4.86 -7.05
CA VAL A 132 -16.31 5.88 -6.17
C VAL A 132 -15.61 5.88 -4.82
N PHE A 133 -14.62 6.75 -4.65
CA PHE A 133 -14.04 7.02 -3.33
C PHE A 133 -15.05 7.75 -2.46
N ASN A 134 -15.38 7.18 -1.29
CA ASN A 134 -16.24 7.86 -0.34
C ASN A 134 -15.53 9.11 0.24
N ASP A 135 -16.32 10.12 0.63
CA ASP A 135 -15.80 11.40 1.11
C ASP A 135 -14.90 11.26 2.34
N ARG A 136 -15.15 10.25 3.18
CA ARG A 136 -14.35 9.98 4.37
C ARG A 136 -12.93 9.53 4.01
N THR A 137 -12.79 8.59 3.09
CA THR A 137 -11.48 8.11 2.60
C THR A 137 -10.67 9.25 2.00
N LEU A 138 -11.31 10.11 1.19
CA LEU A 138 -10.65 11.28 0.61
C LEU A 138 -10.24 12.31 1.68
N MET A 139 -11.10 12.53 2.68
CA MET A 139 -10.80 13.44 3.79
C MET A 139 -9.67 12.92 4.68
N ASP A 140 -9.66 11.62 5.00
CA ASP A 140 -8.61 10.98 5.79
C ASP A 140 -7.26 11.06 5.06
N MET A 141 -7.24 10.82 3.75
CA MET A 141 -6.04 10.99 2.92
C MET A 141 -5.59 12.46 2.86
N ALA A 142 -6.51 13.39 2.65
CA ALA A 142 -6.20 14.82 2.63
C ALA A 142 -5.61 15.30 3.97
N ALA A 143 -6.14 14.81 5.09
CA ALA A 143 -5.60 15.09 6.41
C ALA A 143 -4.19 14.50 6.60
N ALA A 144 -3.96 13.26 6.15
CA ALA A 144 -2.64 12.62 6.22
C ALA A 144 -1.59 13.38 5.39
N VAL A 145 -1.94 13.82 4.18
CA VAL A 145 -1.08 14.64 3.32
C VAL A 145 -0.84 16.01 3.95
N ALA A 146 -1.86 16.65 4.53
CA ALA A 146 -1.69 17.94 5.17
C ALA A 146 -0.79 17.88 6.41
N GLU A 147 -0.88 16.79 7.18
CA GLU A 147 -0.08 16.56 8.38
C GLU A 147 1.37 16.16 8.05
N LYS A 148 1.57 15.25 7.09
CA LYS A 148 2.86 14.58 6.84
C LYS A 148 3.53 15.02 5.55
N GLY A 149 2.83 15.73 4.67
CA GLY A 149 3.24 15.97 3.29
C GLY A 149 4.57 16.68 3.13
N GLU A 150 4.87 17.69 3.97
CA GLU A 150 6.16 18.40 3.91
C GLU A 150 7.30 17.44 4.24
N LYS A 151 7.18 16.72 5.37
CA LYS A 151 8.18 15.72 5.75
C LYS A 151 8.34 14.63 4.68
N ILE A 152 7.24 14.19 4.06
CA ILE A 152 7.30 13.19 2.99
C ILE A 152 8.03 13.75 1.77
N ARG A 153 7.77 15.02 1.40
CA ARG A 153 8.49 15.66 0.29
C ARG A 153 9.96 15.84 0.58
N GLU A 154 10.33 16.23 1.79
CA GLU A 154 11.73 16.34 2.20
C GLU A 154 12.41 14.97 2.24
N ASP A 155 11.77 13.98 2.87
CA ASP A 155 12.28 12.60 3.00
C ASP A 155 12.47 11.95 1.63
N LEU A 156 11.54 12.18 0.69
CA LEU A 156 11.50 11.49 -0.60
C LEU A 156 11.94 12.36 -1.79
N ASP A 157 12.29 13.62 -1.53
CA ASP A 157 12.63 14.65 -2.52
C ASP A 157 11.53 14.93 -3.58
N LEU A 158 10.26 14.84 -3.18
CA LEU A 158 9.12 14.96 -4.10
C LEU A 158 8.70 16.41 -4.37
N SER A 159 8.32 16.68 -5.60
CA SER A 159 7.49 17.84 -5.99
C SER A 159 6.08 17.72 -5.41
N GLU A 160 5.30 18.81 -5.46
CA GLU A 160 3.92 18.78 -4.97
C GLU A 160 3.04 17.86 -5.82
N ASP A 161 3.24 17.85 -7.14
CA ASP A 161 2.51 16.98 -8.06
C ASP A 161 2.81 15.50 -7.79
N GLU A 162 4.08 15.14 -7.55
CA GLU A 162 4.47 13.77 -7.19
C GLU A 162 3.88 13.33 -5.85
N LEU A 163 3.79 14.24 -4.87
CA LEU A 163 3.16 13.92 -3.60
C LEU A 163 1.65 13.71 -3.75
N LEU A 164 0.95 14.52 -4.55
CA LEU A 164 -0.47 14.30 -4.87
C LEU A 164 -0.66 13.00 -5.65
N GLY A 165 0.27 12.66 -6.54
CA GLY A 165 0.33 11.36 -7.20
C GLY A 165 0.48 10.21 -6.21
N LEU A 166 1.42 10.31 -5.26
CA LEU A 166 1.60 9.33 -4.19
C LEU A 166 0.33 9.19 -3.32
N ALA A 167 -0.32 10.30 -2.98
CA ALA A 167 -1.58 10.29 -2.23
C ALA A 167 -2.68 9.56 -3.00
N THR A 168 -2.76 9.77 -4.31
CA THR A 168 -3.68 9.06 -5.19
C THR A 168 -3.40 7.57 -5.22
N VAL A 169 -2.15 7.17 -5.45
CA VAL A 169 -1.75 5.75 -5.43
C VAL A 169 -2.10 5.11 -4.07
N SER A 170 -1.95 5.86 -2.98
CA SER A 170 -2.28 5.41 -1.62
C SER A 170 -3.78 5.25 -1.35
N LEU A 171 -4.65 5.67 -2.27
CA LEU A 171 -6.07 5.33 -2.26
C LEU A 171 -6.34 3.89 -2.73
N TYR A 172 -5.32 3.15 -3.16
CA TYR A 172 -5.43 1.76 -3.59
C TYR A 172 -4.71 0.81 -2.62
N ASP A 173 -5.21 -0.41 -2.51
CA ASP A 173 -4.47 -1.53 -1.94
C ASP A 173 -3.50 -2.09 -2.98
N ILE A 174 -2.22 -2.21 -2.65
CA ILE A 174 -1.18 -2.65 -3.60
C ILE A 174 -0.89 -4.14 -3.39
N HIS A 175 -1.11 -4.93 -4.43
CA HIS A 175 -0.84 -6.35 -4.50
C HIS A 175 0.22 -6.63 -5.55
N PHE A 176 1.19 -7.48 -5.23
CA PHE A 176 2.19 -7.96 -6.16
C PHE A 176 2.00 -9.44 -6.46
N LEU A 177 2.08 -9.81 -7.74
CA LEU A 177 2.34 -11.17 -8.19
C LEU A 177 3.76 -11.22 -8.76
N CYS A 178 4.62 -11.97 -8.08
CA CYS A 178 6.05 -12.04 -8.35
C CYS A 178 6.40 -13.37 -9.02
N ASP A 179 7.15 -13.29 -10.10
CA ASP A 179 7.73 -14.46 -10.75
C ASP A 179 8.88 -15.04 -9.90
N ASP A 180 8.76 -16.33 -9.60
CA ASP A 180 9.75 -17.16 -8.93
C ASP A 180 10.04 -18.43 -9.73
N SER A 181 9.84 -18.40 -11.05
CA SER A 181 10.23 -19.47 -11.97
C SER A 181 11.76 -19.62 -12.04
N GLY A 182 12.22 -20.68 -12.72
CA GLY A 182 13.65 -20.95 -12.89
C GLY A 182 14.42 -19.85 -13.65
N SER A 183 13.78 -19.18 -14.61
CA SER A 183 14.39 -18.12 -15.45
C SER A 183 14.80 -16.88 -14.64
N MET A 184 14.15 -16.65 -13.50
CA MET A 184 14.47 -15.55 -12.58
C MET A 184 15.84 -15.68 -11.89
N GLN A 185 16.52 -16.83 -12.02
CA GLN A 185 17.91 -16.99 -11.55
C GLN A 185 18.94 -16.28 -12.43
N ILE A 186 18.55 -15.91 -13.66
CA ILE A 186 19.47 -15.36 -14.65
C ILE A 186 19.79 -13.89 -14.31
N GLY A 187 21.07 -13.56 -14.17
CA GLY A 187 21.52 -12.18 -13.97
C GLY A 187 21.00 -11.59 -12.65
N ASP A 188 20.51 -10.35 -12.73
CA ASP A 188 20.06 -9.52 -11.61
C ASP A 188 18.52 -9.50 -11.46
N ARG A 189 17.80 -10.39 -12.14
CA ARG A 189 16.33 -10.40 -12.20
C ARG A 189 15.68 -10.48 -10.82
N LYS A 190 16.13 -11.41 -9.98
CA LYS A 190 15.68 -11.53 -8.58
C LYS A 190 15.96 -10.24 -7.79
N ASP A 191 17.14 -9.66 -7.94
CA ASP A 191 17.53 -8.46 -7.21
C ASP A 191 16.68 -7.26 -7.62
N ALA A 192 16.42 -7.09 -8.92
CA ALA A 192 15.54 -6.05 -9.45
C ALA A 192 14.10 -6.19 -8.91
N LEU A 193 13.58 -7.42 -8.85
CA LEU A 193 12.29 -7.71 -8.23
C LEU A 193 12.28 -7.29 -6.74
N VAL A 194 13.28 -7.71 -5.95
CA VAL A 194 13.36 -7.38 -4.52
C VAL A 194 13.46 -5.87 -4.31
N ARG A 195 14.32 -5.18 -5.07
CA ARG A 195 14.50 -3.72 -4.98
C ARG A 195 13.21 -2.96 -5.33
N THR A 196 12.46 -3.43 -6.34
CA THR A 196 11.16 -2.85 -6.72
C THR A 196 10.19 -2.93 -5.55
N LEU A 197 10.04 -4.11 -4.95
CA LEU A 197 9.13 -4.33 -3.83
C LEU A 197 9.53 -3.52 -2.59
N GLN A 198 10.82 -3.43 -2.30
CA GLN A 198 11.35 -2.61 -1.20
C GLN A 198 11.08 -1.12 -1.42
N SER A 199 11.26 -0.65 -2.66
CA SER A 199 10.92 0.72 -3.05
C SER A 199 9.44 1.00 -2.78
N VAL A 200 8.56 0.16 -3.31
CA VAL A 200 7.10 0.36 -3.18
C VAL A 200 6.64 0.30 -1.74
N ALA A 201 7.10 -0.68 -0.95
CA ALA A 201 6.77 -0.74 0.47
C ALA A 201 7.23 0.52 1.23
N TYR A 202 8.42 1.04 0.90
CA TYR A 202 8.98 2.21 1.56
C TYR A 202 8.16 3.49 1.32
N TRP A 203 7.85 3.83 0.06
CA TRP A 203 7.10 5.05 -0.21
C TRP A 203 5.60 4.89 0.09
N ALA A 204 5.00 3.72 -0.11
CA ALA A 204 3.57 3.51 0.14
C ALA A 204 3.23 3.66 1.63
N ALA A 205 4.11 3.14 2.50
CA ALA A 205 3.94 3.21 3.95
C ALA A 205 3.93 4.65 4.53
N LYS A 206 4.38 5.65 3.77
CA LYS A 206 4.38 7.05 4.21
C LYS A 206 2.97 7.63 4.37
N LEU A 207 2.02 7.22 3.51
CA LEU A 207 0.62 7.65 3.56
C LEU A 207 -0.35 6.52 3.90
N GLU A 208 -0.05 5.26 3.52
CA GLU A 208 -0.88 4.09 3.80
C GLU A 208 -0.13 3.07 4.71
N PRO A 209 -0.39 3.07 6.03
CA PRO A 209 0.34 2.23 6.97
C PRO A 209 -0.02 0.74 6.89
N ARG A 210 -1.04 0.33 6.11
CA ARG A 210 -1.34 -1.09 5.90
C ARG A 210 -0.29 -1.80 5.04
N GLY A 211 0.49 -1.09 4.21
CA GLY A 211 1.57 -1.66 3.41
C GLY A 211 1.11 -2.46 2.19
N ILE A 212 2.05 -3.22 1.61
CA ILE A 212 1.81 -4.01 0.38
C ILE A 212 1.58 -5.49 0.70
N SER A 213 0.93 -6.19 -0.23
CA SER A 213 0.77 -7.65 -0.21
C SER A 213 1.51 -8.28 -1.37
N ILE A 214 2.21 -9.39 -1.13
CA ILE A 214 3.04 -10.06 -2.14
C ILE A 214 2.63 -11.53 -2.24
N ARG A 215 2.53 -12.04 -3.47
CA ARG A 215 2.41 -13.48 -3.76
C ARG A 215 3.41 -13.85 -4.83
N PHE A 216 3.76 -15.13 -4.87
CA PHE A 216 4.68 -15.69 -5.85
C PHE A 216 3.95 -16.71 -6.72
N ILE A 217 4.38 -16.89 -7.96
CA ILE A 217 3.72 -17.80 -8.92
C ILE A 217 3.75 -19.24 -8.39
N ASN A 218 4.93 -19.75 -8.05
CA ASN A 218 5.19 -21.14 -7.70
C ASN A 218 5.19 -21.39 -6.19
N PHE A 219 5.59 -20.41 -5.38
CA PHE A 219 5.62 -20.56 -3.92
C PHE A 219 4.23 -20.41 -3.29
N GLU A 220 3.91 -21.36 -2.41
CA GLU A 220 2.72 -21.36 -1.55
C GLU A 220 3.10 -20.91 -0.14
N ASP A 221 2.56 -19.78 0.31
CA ASP A 221 2.80 -19.28 1.67
C ASP A 221 1.97 -20.07 2.69
N PRO A 222 2.60 -20.75 3.67
CA PRO A 222 1.87 -21.47 4.71
C PRO A 222 1.01 -20.50 5.54
N GLY A 223 -0.30 -20.49 5.27
CA GLY A 223 -1.27 -19.66 5.99
C GLY A 223 -1.66 -18.35 5.29
N ASP A 224 -1.17 -18.08 4.08
CA ASP A 224 -1.61 -16.97 3.21
C ASP A 224 -1.59 -15.57 3.87
N SER A 225 -0.73 -15.35 4.87
CA SER A 225 -0.72 -14.11 5.65
C SER A 225 0.67 -13.54 5.93
N SER A 226 1.74 -14.30 5.68
CA SER A 226 3.10 -13.90 6.05
C SER A 226 3.70 -12.89 5.06
N CYS A 227 3.06 -12.74 3.90
CA CYS A 227 3.41 -11.81 2.83
C CYS A 227 2.40 -10.65 2.67
N ASP A 228 1.58 -10.40 3.70
CA ASP A 228 0.65 -9.26 3.74
C ASP A 228 1.14 -8.16 4.67
N GLY A 229 0.73 -6.93 4.36
CA GLY A 229 0.99 -5.74 5.15
C GLY A 229 2.46 -5.45 5.40
N LEU A 230 3.25 -5.54 4.33
CA LEU A 230 4.68 -5.30 4.33
C LEU A 230 4.93 -3.80 4.17
N VAL A 231 5.48 -3.19 5.23
CA VAL A 231 5.71 -1.74 5.33
C VAL A 231 7.19 -1.38 5.44
N THR A 232 8.07 -2.36 5.63
CA THR A 232 9.52 -2.12 5.77
C THR A 232 10.32 -2.91 4.74
N ILE A 233 11.46 -2.34 4.38
CA ILE A 233 12.44 -2.92 3.46
C ILE A 233 12.89 -4.31 3.91
N ASP A 234 13.13 -4.49 5.21
CA ASP A 234 13.57 -5.77 5.78
C ASP A 234 12.47 -6.84 5.72
N ARG A 235 11.21 -6.49 6.06
CA ARG A 235 10.11 -7.45 5.97
C ARG A 235 9.84 -7.90 4.53
N VAL A 236 9.98 -6.98 3.57
CA VAL A 236 9.93 -7.33 2.14
C VAL A 236 11.09 -8.25 1.77
N LYS A 237 12.31 -7.92 2.20
CA LYS A 237 13.49 -8.74 1.95
C LYS A 237 13.27 -10.17 2.47
N ASP A 238 12.81 -10.32 3.71
CA ASP A 238 12.55 -11.62 4.33
C ASP A 238 11.46 -12.40 3.58
N ALA A 239 10.39 -11.73 3.14
CA ALA A 239 9.36 -12.36 2.32
C ALA A 239 9.93 -12.92 1.00
N CYS A 240 10.82 -12.17 0.34
CA CYS A 240 11.44 -12.59 -0.92
C CYS A 240 12.55 -13.65 -0.78
N HIS A 241 13.01 -13.96 0.44
CA HIS A 241 13.96 -15.05 0.67
C HIS A 241 13.30 -16.42 0.84
N LYS A 242 11.98 -16.46 1.09
CA LYS A 242 11.22 -17.71 1.25
C LYS A 242 11.09 -18.54 -0.03
N PRO A 243 10.69 -17.97 -1.18
CA PRO A 243 10.51 -18.77 -2.40
C PRO A 243 11.84 -19.28 -2.95
N LYS A 244 11.80 -20.50 -3.49
CA LYS A 244 12.86 -21.04 -4.35
C LYS A 244 12.54 -20.63 -5.78
N LEU A 245 13.56 -20.25 -6.55
CA LEU A 245 13.39 -19.90 -7.96
C LEU A 245 13.32 -21.17 -8.82
N VAL A 246 12.13 -21.75 -8.96
CA VAL A 246 11.87 -23.03 -9.62
C VAL A 246 10.47 -23.05 -10.22
N GLY A 247 10.25 -23.94 -11.18
CA GLY A 247 8.94 -24.09 -11.83
C GLY A 247 8.78 -23.19 -13.05
N GLU A 248 7.60 -23.30 -13.64
CA GLU A 248 7.20 -22.59 -14.85
C GLU A 248 6.49 -21.27 -14.48
N THR A 249 6.21 -20.46 -15.49
CA THR A 249 5.49 -19.19 -15.34
C THR A 249 3.98 -19.43 -15.50
N GLU A 250 3.35 -20.21 -14.61
CA GLU A 250 1.88 -20.42 -14.55
C GLU A 250 1.16 -19.14 -14.06
N LEU A 251 1.32 -18.05 -14.82
CA LEU A 251 0.92 -16.71 -14.45
C LEU A 251 -0.60 -16.54 -14.36
N ALA A 252 -1.36 -17.11 -15.29
CA ALA A 252 -2.80 -16.94 -15.35
C ALA A 252 -3.48 -17.55 -14.13
N LYS A 253 -3.11 -18.79 -13.80
CA LYS A 253 -3.64 -19.52 -12.65
C LYS A 253 -3.20 -18.90 -11.34
N ALA A 254 -1.92 -18.56 -11.19
CA ALA A 254 -1.44 -17.90 -9.97
C ALA A 254 -2.13 -16.54 -9.74
N LEU A 255 -2.35 -15.76 -10.80
CA LEU A 255 -3.09 -14.51 -10.73
C LEU A 255 -4.53 -14.75 -10.26
N GLU A 256 -5.22 -15.71 -10.86
CA GLU A 256 -6.58 -16.09 -10.51
C GLU A 256 -6.70 -16.55 -9.05
N ASP A 257 -5.87 -17.50 -8.62
CA ASP A 257 -6.02 -18.17 -7.33
C ASP A 257 -5.52 -17.32 -6.17
N LYS A 258 -4.36 -16.68 -6.35
CA LYS A 258 -3.60 -16.04 -5.25
C LYS A 258 -3.93 -14.56 -5.08
N ILE A 259 -4.33 -13.87 -6.14
CA ILE A 259 -4.64 -12.43 -6.09
C ILE A 259 -6.13 -12.19 -6.29
N LEU A 260 -6.63 -12.53 -7.46
CA LEU A 260 -7.97 -12.16 -7.90
C LEU A 260 -9.05 -12.83 -7.07
N GLY A 261 -8.94 -14.14 -6.86
CA GLY A 261 -9.86 -14.90 -6.00
C GLY A 261 -9.88 -14.37 -4.57
N ARG A 262 -8.73 -13.92 -4.04
CA ARG A 262 -8.63 -13.33 -2.70
C ARG A 262 -9.34 -11.98 -2.64
N ILE A 263 -9.04 -11.06 -3.55
CA ILE A 263 -9.73 -9.76 -3.65
C ILE A 263 -11.25 -9.98 -3.73
N LEU A 264 -11.71 -10.89 -4.60
CA LEU A 264 -13.13 -11.20 -4.74
C LEU A 264 -13.76 -11.71 -3.43
N ARG A 265 -13.07 -12.58 -2.70
CA ARG A 265 -13.53 -13.09 -1.40
C ARG A 265 -13.59 -11.99 -0.34
N ASP A 266 -12.54 -11.18 -0.25
CA ASP A 266 -12.43 -10.09 0.72
C ASP A 266 -13.55 -9.06 0.51
N ARG A 267 -13.83 -8.72 -0.75
CA ARG A 267 -14.92 -7.81 -1.10
C ARG A 267 -16.30 -8.38 -0.81
N LYS A 268 -16.56 -9.63 -1.19
CA LYS A 268 -17.82 -10.30 -0.85
C LYS A 268 -18.03 -10.35 0.67
N ALA A 269 -16.98 -10.62 1.44
CA ALA A 269 -17.07 -10.66 2.90
C ALA A 269 -17.39 -9.29 3.49
N ALA A 270 -16.83 -8.22 2.94
CA ALA A 270 -17.05 -6.85 3.40
C ALA A 270 -18.42 -6.28 2.99
N GLN A 271 -19.00 -6.72 1.87
CA GLN A 271 -20.42 -6.43 1.52
C GLN A 271 -21.42 -7.04 2.51
N ILE A 272 -21.14 -8.24 3.02
CA ILE A 272 -22.05 -8.99 3.91
C ILE A 272 -21.98 -8.49 5.35
N SER A 273 -20.89 -7.81 5.72
CA SER A 273 -20.64 -7.37 7.09
C SER A 273 -20.76 -5.84 7.20
N PRO A 274 -21.80 -5.30 7.87
CA PRO A 274 -22.00 -3.85 8.00
C PRO A 274 -20.80 -3.11 8.63
N GLN A 275 -19.99 -3.80 9.43
CA GLN A 275 -18.75 -3.27 10.02
C GLN A 275 -17.60 -3.07 9.02
N TYR A 276 -17.70 -3.64 7.81
CA TYR A 276 -16.70 -3.56 6.74
C TYR A 276 -17.24 -2.85 5.48
N GLN A 277 -18.52 -2.46 5.47
CA GLN A 277 -19.11 -1.67 4.38
C GLN A 277 -18.38 -0.33 4.24
N GLY A 278 -17.92 -0.04 3.02
CA GLY A 278 -17.24 1.22 2.68
C GLY A 278 -15.75 1.29 3.05
N LEU A 279 -15.15 0.20 3.53
CA LEU A 279 -13.71 0.11 3.83
C LEU A 279 -12.88 -0.53 2.71
N GLU A 280 -13.51 -1.02 1.65
CA GLU A 280 -12.81 -1.62 0.52
C GLU A 280 -12.19 -0.54 -0.35
N LYS A 281 -10.86 -0.52 -0.40
CA LYS A 281 -10.14 0.27 -1.40
C LYS A 281 -10.15 -0.47 -2.74
N PRO A 282 -10.07 0.25 -3.86
CA PRO A 282 -9.68 -0.36 -5.12
C PRO A 282 -8.27 -0.94 -4.99
N ALA A 283 -7.89 -1.84 -5.88
CA ALA A 283 -6.59 -2.50 -5.85
C ALA A 283 -5.71 -2.09 -7.04
N ILE A 284 -4.41 -2.00 -6.82
CA ILE A 284 -3.40 -2.07 -7.88
C ILE A 284 -2.79 -3.46 -7.80
N VAL A 285 -2.86 -4.21 -8.89
CA VAL A 285 -2.23 -5.52 -9.05
C VAL A 285 -1.02 -5.36 -9.96
N ALA A 286 0.16 -5.34 -9.36
CA ALA A 286 1.44 -5.27 -10.05
C ALA A 286 2.02 -6.67 -10.27
N ILE A 287 2.27 -7.02 -11.52
CA ILE A 287 2.87 -8.28 -11.92
C ILE A 287 4.32 -8.00 -12.30
N ILE A 288 5.26 -8.76 -11.75
CA ILE A 288 6.69 -8.67 -12.09
C ILE A 288 7.12 -10.02 -12.66
N THR A 289 7.50 -10.07 -13.94
CA THR A 289 7.92 -11.31 -14.63
C THR A 289 9.00 -11.05 -15.67
N ASP A 290 9.78 -12.08 -15.98
CA ASP A 290 10.80 -12.10 -17.02
C ASP A 290 10.42 -12.94 -18.25
N GLY A 291 9.16 -13.41 -18.31
CA GLY A 291 8.64 -14.29 -19.34
C GLY A 291 7.18 -14.02 -19.67
N GLU A 292 6.55 -14.98 -20.34
CA GLU A 292 5.13 -14.98 -20.68
C GLU A 292 4.39 -16.10 -19.94
N PRO A 293 3.04 -16.05 -19.85
CA PRO A 293 2.28 -17.12 -19.23
C PRO A 293 2.50 -18.44 -19.96
N THR A 294 2.70 -19.52 -19.20
CA THR A 294 2.89 -20.89 -19.70
C THR A 294 1.71 -21.81 -19.36
N ASP A 295 0.63 -21.24 -18.81
CA ASP A 295 -0.52 -22.01 -18.35
C ASP A 295 -1.21 -22.76 -19.50
N PHE A 296 -1.47 -24.05 -19.29
CA PHE A 296 -2.35 -24.86 -20.14
C PHE A 296 -3.60 -25.28 -19.35
N HIS A 297 -4.75 -25.31 -20.01
CA HIS A 297 -5.97 -25.87 -19.42
C HIS A 297 -6.24 -27.26 -20.01
N ASP A 298 -6.81 -28.19 -19.22
CA ASP A 298 -7.13 -29.55 -19.72
C ASP A 298 -8.01 -29.56 -20.99
N SER A 299 -8.84 -28.54 -21.17
CA SER A 299 -9.69 -28.33 -22.36
C SER A 299 -8.93 -27.83 -23.59
N ASP A 300 -7.68 -27.38 -23.43
CA ASP A 300 -6.81 -26.96 -24.53
C ASP A 300 -6.11 -28.16 -25.21
N PHE A 301 -6.20 -29.37 -24.63
CA PHE A 301 -5.64 -30.62 -25.18
C PHE A 301 -6.64 -31.40 -26.05
N GLU A 302 -7.83 -30.85 -26.33
CA GLU A 302 -8.78 -31.44 -27.30
C GLU A 302 -8.43 -31.13 -28.77
N GLU A 303 -7.46 -30.24 -29.03
CA GLU A 303 -6.94 -29.93 -30.36
C GLU A 303 -5.56 -30.60 -30.57
N ASP A 304 -5.30 -31.09 -31.80
CA ASP A 304 -4.17 -31.96 -32.18
C ASP A 304 -2.80 -31.54 -31.59
N PHE A 305 -2.12 -32.52 -30.98
CA PHE A 305 -0.89 -32.38 -30.18
C PHE A 305 0.35 -31.85 -30.92
N ASP A 306 0.35 -31.84 -32.25
CA ASP A 306 1.58 -31.64 -33.04
C ASP A 306 1.99 -30.16 -33.24
N ASP A 307 1.16 -29.18 -32.83
CA ASP A 307 1.41 -27.74 -33.07
C ASP A 307 1.02 -26.83 -31.86
N ILE A 308 1.17 -27.34 -30.64
CA ILE A 308 0.85 -26.60 -29.42
C ILE A 308 1.94 -25.55 -29.15
N ASP A 309 1.60 -24.28 -29.35
CA ASP A 309 2.42 -23.12 -28.99
C ASP A 309 2.06 -22.64 -27.56
N PRO A 310 2.89 -22.94 -26.54
CA PRO A 310 2.62 -22.61 -25.13
C PRO A 310 2.26 -21.14 -24.91
N SER A 311 2.93 -20.25 -25.66
CA SER A 311 2.77 -18.80 -25.60
C SER A 311 1.33 -18.35 -25.87
N LYS A 312 0.66 -19.03 -26.82
CA LYS A 312 -0.69 -18.68 -27.27
C LYS A 312 -1.72 -19.16 -26.28
N TYR A 313 -1.56 -20.37 -25.76
CA TYR A 313 -2.49 -20.95 -24.77
C TYR A 313 -2.38 -20.23 -23.43
N GLY A 314 -1.16 -19.99 -22.94
CA GLY A 314 -0.93 -19.21 -21.73
C GLY A 314 -1.50 -17.79 -21.86
N PHE A 315 -1.26 -17.10 -22.98
CA PHE A 315 -1.86 -15.78 -23.21
C PHE A 315 -3.40 -15.83 -23.25
N LYS A 316 -3.99 -16.82 -23.92
CA LYS A 316 -5.45 -17.02 -23.97
C LYS A 316 -6.03 -17.22 -22.57
N HIS A 317 -5.37 -18.02 -21.73
CA HIS A 317 -5.79 -18.25 -20.36
C HIS A 317 -5.66 -16.98 -19.50
N PHE A 318 -4.50 -16.31 -19.55
CA PHE A 318 -4.25 -15.04 -18.86
C PHE A 318 -5.31 -13.99 -19.21
N ARG A 319 -5.56 -13.81 -20.51
CA ARG A 319 -6.59 -12.91 -21.00
C ARG A 319 -7.98 -13.30 -20.50
N LYS A 320 -8.32 -14.58 -20.49
CA LYS A 320 -9.61 -15.07 -19.98
C LYS A 320 -9.76 -14.77 -18.50
N ALA A 321 -8.72 -15.00 -17.68
CA ALA A 321 -8.73 -14.68 -16.25
C ALA A 321 -8.96 -13.19 -16.00
N ILE A 322 -8.23 -12.31 -16.70
CA ILE A 322 -8.41 -10.85 -16.62
C ILE A 322 -9.84 -10.44 -17.02
N VAL A 323 -10.32 -10.89 -18.20
CA VAL A 323 -11.67 -10.53 -18.68
C VAL A 323 -12.76 -11.05 -17.76
N ARG A 324 -12.63 -12.28 -17.26
CA ARG A 324 -13.59 -12.87 -16.32
C ARG A 324 -13.67 -12.04 -15.04
N PHE A 325 -12.52 -11.72 -14.47
CA PHE A 325 -12.44 -10.93 -13.25
C PHE A 325 -13.01 -9.52 -13.41
N ILE A 326 -12.68 -8.86 -14.52
CA ILE A 326 -13.25 -7.55 -14.88
C ILE A 326 -14.79 -7.63 -14.92
N ASN A 327 -15.36 -8.66 -15.53
CA ASN A 327 -16.81 -8.83 -15.66
C ASN A 327 -17.49 -9.23 -14.33
N GLU A 328 -16.85 -10.05 -13.50
CA GLU A 328 -17.43 -10.57 -12.25
C GLU A 328 -17.43 -9.56 -11.10
N LEU A 329 -16.58 -8.53 -11.14
CA LEU A 329 -16.36 -7.61 -10.02
C LEU A 329 -16.93 -6.20 -10.19
N GLU A 330 -17.84 -5.97 -11.12
CA GLU A 330 -18.29 -4.61 -11.45
C GLU A 330 -17.08 -3.69 -11.72
N LEU A 331 -16.23 -4.11 -12.68
CA LEU A 331 -15.28 -3.37 -13.55
C LEU A 331 -14.29 -2.33 -12.98
N ASP A 332 -14.54 -1.73 -11.82
CA ASP A 332 -14.19 -0.34 -11.62
C ASP A 332 -13.13 -0.13 -10.52
N SER A 333 -12.54 -1.22 -10.04
CA SER A 333 -11.84 -1.22 -8.76
C SER A 333 -10.50 -1.93 -8.79
N VAL A 334 -9.96 -2.30 -9.96
CA VAL A 334 -8.63 -2.90 -10.08
C VAL A 334 -7.85 -2.33 -11.27
N ILE A 335 -6.63 -1.91 -11.02
CA ILE A 335 -5.64 -1.49 -12.03
C ILE A 335 -4.57 -2.56 -12.12
N PHE A 336 -4.23 -3.00 -13.33
CA PHE A 336 -3.12 -3.94 -13.52
C PHE A 336 -1.88 -3.21 -14.03
N ILE A 337 -0.74 -3.52 -13.45
CA ILE A 337 0.57 -3.06 -13.93
C ILE A 337 1.41 -4.29 -14.26
N LEU A 338 1.98 -4.35 -15.45
CA LEU A 338 2.93 -5.37 -15.84
C LEU A 338 4.33 -4.76 -15.91
N PHE A 339 5.19 -5.14 -14.97
CA PHE A 339 6.61 -4.84 -14.97
C PHE A 339 7.39 -5.97 -15.63
N LYS A 340 8.33 -5.58 -16.50
CA LYS A 340 9.29 -6.49 -17.11
C LYS A 340 10.61 -6.47 -16.35
N VAL A 341 11.11 -7.67 -16.15
CA VAL A 341 12.47 -7.95 -15.70
C VAL A 341 13.18 -8.69 -16.85
N GLY A 342 14.40 -8.31 -17.15
CA GLY A 342 15.30 -9.01 -18.03
C GLY A 342 15.22 -8.57 -19.49
N LYS A 343 15.89 -9.32 -20.35
CA LYS A 343 16.00 -9.04 -21.79
C LYS A 343 15.29 -10.09 -22.66
N SER A 344 14.42 -10.93 -22.08
CA SER A 344 13.71 -11.96 -22.84
C SER A 344 12.89 -11.33 -23.97
N GLU A 345 12.98 -11.90 -25.17
CA GLU A 345 12.12 -11.53 -26.30
C GLU A 345 10.66 -11.91 -26.02
N GLU A 346 10.45 -13.02 -25.31
CA GLU A 346 9.13 -13.56 -24.93
C GLU A 346 8.31 -12.50 -24.16
N THR A 347 8.90 -11.83 -23.16
CA THR A 347 8.18 -10.77 -22.43
C THR A 347 7.87 -9.56 -23.31
N GLU A 348 8.74 -9.21 -24.28
CA GLU A 348 8.41 -8.13 -25.22
C GLU A 348 7.21 -8.51 -26.09
N GLU A 349 7.18 -9.75 -26.60
CA GLU A 349 6.08 -10.25 -27.39
C GLU A 349 4.79 -10.34 -26.59
N PHE A 350 4.86 -10.83 -25.35
CA PHE A 350 3.73 -10.84 -24.43
C PHE A 350 3.15 -9.44 -24.21
N MET A 351 4.00 -8.44 -23.90
CA MET A 351 3.57 -7.06 -23.76
C MET A 351 2.99 -6.48 -25.07
N LYS A 352 3.55 -6.83 -26.23
CA LYS A 352 2.98 -6.44 -27.54
C LYS A 352 1.58 -7.05 -27.72
N ARG A 353 1.38 -8.32 -27.37
CA ARG A 353 0.06 -8.99 -27.43
C ARG A 353 -0.95 -8.32 -26.50
N ILE A 354 -0.56 -7.94 -25.29
CA ILE A 354 -1.43 -7.16 -24.37
C ILE A 354 -1.84 -5.82 -25.00
N ARG A 355 -0.86 -5.05 -25.51
CA ARG A 355 -1.13 -3.72 -26.11
C ARG A 355 -2.00 -3.82 -27.37
N ALA A 356 -1.94 -4.94 -28.10
CA ALA A 356 -2.76 -5.21 -29.28
C ALA A 356 -4.18 -5.73 -28.94
N ASP A 357 -4.41 -6.27 -27.76
CA ASP A 357 -5.69 -6.92 -27.41
C ASP A 357 -6.76 -5.90 -27.00
N SER A 358 -7.84 -5.81 -27.79
CA SER A 358 -8.92 -4.84 -27.59
C SER A 358 -9.68 -4.99 -26.27
N LYS A 359 -9.64 -6.15 -25.61
CA LYS A 359 -10.36 -6.39 -24.36
C LYS A 359 -9.55 -6.00 -23.12
N ILE A 360 -8.22 -6.12 -23.16
CA ILE A 360 -7.37 -5.92 -21.97
C ILE A 360 -6.38 -4.76 -22.09
N LYS A 361 -6.14 -4.20 -23.28
CA LYS A 361 -5.16 -3.10 -23.50
C LYS A 361 -5.40 -1.85 -22.65
N ASN A 362 -6.65 -1.57 -22.29
CA ASN A 362 -7.03 -0.38 -21.50
C ASN A 362 -7.06 -0.65 -19.99
N VAL A 363 -6.79 -1.90 -19.58
CA VAL A 363 -6.90 -2.34 -18.18
C VAL A 363 -5.55 -2.73 -17.60
N ILE A 364 -4.58 -3.06 -18.46
CA ILE A 364 -3.22 -3.40 -18.08
C ILE A 364 -2.26 -2.32 -18.57
N TYR A 365 -1.69 -1.58 -17.64
CA TYR A 365 -0.55 -0.70 -17.91
C TYR A 365 0.72 -1.55 -18.07
N CYS A 366 1.30 -1.55 -19.27
CA CYS A 366 2.58 -2.22 -19.52
C CYS A 366 3.72 -1.24 -19.34
N SER A 367 4.50 -1.42 -18.26
CA SER A 367 5.69 -0.62 -17.94
C SER A 367 6.57 -0.40 -19.17
N GLU A 368 6.99 0.85 -19.36
CA GLU A 368 7.88 1.23 -20.48
C GLU A 368 9.35 0.91 -20.19
N LYS A 369 9.74 0.92 -18.90
CA LYS A 369 11.14 0.78 -18.47
C LYS A 369 11.37 -0.55 -17.76
N LYS A 370 12.46 -1.21 -18.13
CA LYS A 370 12.92 -2.44 -17.46
C LYS A 370 13.41 -2.12 -16.06
N LEU A 371 13.12 -3.00 -15.11
CA LEU A 371 13.51 -2.80 -13.72
C LEU A 371 15.04 -2.79 -13.52
N GLU A 372 15.81 -3.43 -14.41
CA GLU A 372 17.29 -3.46 -14.38
C GLU A 372 17.97 -2.27 -15.03
N ALA A 373 17.25 -1.44 -15.79
CA ALA A 373 17.86 -0.33 -16.54
C ALA A 373 18.52 0.74 -15.65
N HIS A 374 18.39 0.62 -14.32
CA HIS A 374 18.86 1.58 -13.33
C HIS A 374 20.10 1.10 -12.53
N ASP A 375 20.72 -0.01 -12.94
CA ASP A 375 21.89 -0.60 -12.26
C ASP A 375 23.16 0.26 -12.26
N HIS A 376 23.27 1.23 -13.19
CA HIS A 376 24.42 2.14 -13.27
C HIS A 376 24.59 3.04 -12.04
N TYR A 377 23.52 3.29 -11.28
CA TYR A 377 23.54 4.19 -10.12
C TYR A 377 24.17 3.56 -8.87
N PHE A 378 24.16 2.24 -8.75
CA PHE A 378 24.56 1.55 -7.52
C PHE A 378 25.96 0.94 -7.59
N HIS A 379 26.48 0.64 -8.79
CA HIS A 379 27.87 0.24 -8.97
C HIS A 379 28.86 1.34 -8.53
N GLN A 380 28.48 2.63 -8.57
CA GLN A 380 29.32 3.72 -8.08
C GLN A 380 29.44 3.75 -6.54
N ARG A 381 28.40 3.36 -5.79
CA ARG A 381 28.46 3.29 -4.32
C ARG A 381 29.20 2.05 -3.80
N GLY A 382 29.17 0.95 -4.56
CA GLY A 382 29.93 -0.26 -4.24
C GLY A 382 31.43 -0.10 -4.48
N GLN A 383 31.83 0.57 -5.56
CA GLN A 383 33.24 0.77 -5.91
C GLN A 383 33.93 1.86 -5.09
N ALA A 384 33.19 2.87 -4.59
CA ALA A 384 33.74 3.89 -3.69
C ALA A 384 34.17 3.33 -2.32
N LYS A 385 33.65 2.15 -1.90
CA LYS A 385 34.06 1.47 -0.66
C LYS A 385 35.18 0.45 -0.86
N SER A 386 35.54 0.10 -2.09
CA SER A 386 36.61 -0.88 -2.38
C SER A 386 37.90 -0.24 -2.89
N ALA A 387 37.97 1.09 -2.98
CA ALA A 387 39.13 1.84 -3.46
C ALA A 387 39.66 2.81 -2.40
N SER A 388 39.99 2.32 -1.21
CA SER A 388 40.83 3.04 -0.25
C SER A 388 41.58 2.07 0.66
N THR A 389 42.65 1.49 0.12
CA THR A 389 43.83 1.13 0.92
C THR A 389 45.04 1.69 0.19
N PRO A 390 45.75 2.61 0.82
CA PRO A 390 47.20 2.45 0.91
C PRO A 390 47.66 2.49 2.36
N ASP A 391 48.67 1.67 2.64
CA ASP A 391 49.47 1.66 3.86
C ASP A 391 50.06 3.05 4.19
N GLY A 392 50.16 3.36 5.49
CA GLY A 392 51.13 4.34 6.02
C GLY A 392 50.57 5.40 6.98
N ASP A 393 50.66 5.11 8.26
CA ASP A 393 51.05 5.94 9.43
C ASP A 393 50.65 7.44 9.58
N GLU A 394 50.27 7.72 10.84
CA GLU A 394 50.34 8.97 11.63
C GLU A 394 49.24 10.05 11.54
N ASP A 395 48.58 10.21 12.71
CA ASP A 395 48.06 11.42 13.37
C ASP A 395 47.41 12.53 12.55
N GLY A 396 46.09 12.67 12.70
CA GLY A 396 45.34 13.84 12.27
C GLY A 396 43.90 13.81 12.74
N ASN A 397 43.60 14.66 13.71
CA ASN A 397 42.26 14.96 14.23
C ASN A 397 41.39 15.60 13.13
N GLU A 398 40.32 14.94 12.67
CA GLU A 398 39.26 15.58 11.88
C GLU A 398 37.87 15.11 12.34
N ASP A 399 37.15 16.06 12.94
CA ASP A 399 35.71 16.07 13.08
C ASP A 399 35.05 15.90 11.70
N GLY A 400 34.40 14.76 11.48
CA GLY A 400 33.78 14.39 10.21
C GLY A 400 32.35 13.90 10.41
N ASN A 401 31.45 14.83 10.69
CA ASN A 401 30.04 14.86 10.25
C ASN A 401 29.38 13.47 10.04
N GLU A 402 28.79 12.90 11.09
CA GLU A 402 27.71 11.90 10.95
C GLU A 402 26.53 12.58 10.26
N GLU A 403 26.55 12.60 8.93
CA GLU A 403 25.40 13.00 8.13
C GLU A 403 24.30 11.95 8.37
N SER A 404 23.40 12.30 9.27
CA SER A 404 22.10 11.66 9.49
C SER A 404 21.43 11.44 8.14
N THR A 405 21.57 10.23 7.60
CA THR A 405 21.04 9.80 6.30
C THR A 405 19.53 9.60 6.40
N THR A 406 18.79 10.69 6.53
CA THR A 406 17.36 10.73 6.23
C THR A 406 17.20 10.52 4.71
N SER A 407 16.86 9.29 4.36
CA SER A 407 16.98 8.67 3.03
C SER A 407 16.09 9.29 1.96
N LYS A 408 16.66 10.17 1.13
CA LYS A 408 16.14 10.59 -0.18
C LYS A 408 15.82 9.39 -1.06
N LEU A 409 14.75 9.45 -1.87
CA LEU A 409 14.52 8.44 -2.91
C LEU A 409 15.70 8.44 -3.89
N SER A 410 16.19 7.25 -4.24
CA SER A 410 17.05 7.14 -5.42
C SER A 410 16.25 7.43 -6.68
N ASP A 411 16.93 7.86 -7.76
CA ASP A 411 16.31 8.04 -9.08
C ASP A 411 15.48 6.83 -9.50
N TYR A 412 15.97 5.62 -9.18
CA TYR A 412 15.24 4.37 -9.38
C TYR A 412 13.91 4.33 -8.61
N GLN A 413 13.90 4.67 -7.32
CA GLN A 413 12.67 4.60 -6.54
C GLN A 413 11.63 5.63 -6.99
N ARG A 414 12.08 6.83 -7.38
CA ARG A 414 11.21 7.86 -7.97
C ARG A 414 10.62 7.40 -9.30
N GLU A 415 11.42 6.75 -10.14
CA GLU A 415 10.93 6.17 -11.40
C GLU A 415 9.85 5.11 -11.16
N ILE A 416 10.03 4.22 -10.19
CA ILE A 416 9.00 3.24 -9.84
C ILE A 416 7.72 3.94 -9.37
N LEU A 417 7.82 4.97 -8.53
CA LEU A 417 6.65 5.77 -8.13
C LEU A 417 5.95 6.40 -9.34
N HIS A 418 6.69 6.95 -10.30
CA HIS A 418 6.13 7.54 -11.53
C HIS A 418 5.36 6.51 -12.35
N GLN A 419 5.86 5.28 -12.46
CA GLN A 419 5.16 4.22 -13.19
C GLN A 419 3.81 3.86 -12.53
N PHE A 420 3.72 3.88 -11.20
CA PHE A 420 2.44 3.70 -10.50
C PHE A 420 1.49 4.89 -10.70
N ILE A 421 2.02 6.12 -10.66
CA ILE A 421 1.22 7.34 -10.91
C ILE A 421 0.67 7.32 -12.34
N ASN A 422 1.51 7.03 -13.34
CA ASN A 422 1.12 6.97 -14.74
C ASN A 422 0.08 5.87 -14.98
N ALA A 423 0.28 4.68 -14.40
CA ALA A 423 -0.70 3.59 -14.51
C ALA A 423 -2.09 4.01 -13.99
N VAL A 424 -2.15 4.69 -12.84
CA VAL A 424 -3.41 5.19 -12.30
C VAL A 424 -4.04 6.23 -13.22
N GLN A 425 -3.25 7.17 -13.75
CA GLN A 425 -3.74 8.21 -14.65
C GLN A 425 -4.23 7.65 -16.00
N GLU A 426 -3.48 6.74 -16.62
CA GLU A 426 -3.82 6.17 -17.93
C GLU A 426 -5.04 5.26 -17.88
N CYS A 427 -5.13 4.36 -16.89
CA CYS A 427 -6.30 3.49 -16.73
C CYS A 427 -7.59 4.30 -16.52
N HIS A 428 -7.46 5.42 -15.83
CA HIS A 428 -8.52 6.38 -15.61
C HIS A 428 -8.94 7.10 -16.90
N GLN A 429 -7.98 7.61 -17.69
CA GLN A 429 -8.26 8.24 -18.99
C GLN A 429 -8.86 7.27 -20.00
N ALA A 430 -8.44 6.00 -20.01
CA ALA A 430 -8.93 5.00 -20.95
C ALA A 430 -10.42 4.67 -20.78
N ASN A 431 -11.00 4.94 -19.60
CA ASN A 431 -12.43 4.81 -19.34
C ASN A 431 -13.24 6.00 -19.86
N GLU A 432 -12.63 7.13 -20.20
CA GLU A 432 -13.34 8.26 -20.82
C GLU A 432 -13.73 8.00 -22.28
N SER A 433 -13.02 7.08 -22.95
CA SER A 433 -13.18 6.78 -24.38
C SER A 433 -14.18 5.66 -24.67
N LYS A 434 -14.79 5.08 -23.63
CA LYS A 434 -15.84 4.06 -23.71
C LYS A 434 -17.19 4.72 -23.38
#